data_AF-A0A1V4M5V1-F1
#
_entry.id   AF-A0A1V4M5V1-F1
#
_cell.length_a   1.000
_cell.length_b   1.000
_cell.length_c   1.000
_cell.angle_alpha   90.00
_cell.angle_beta   90.00
_cell.angle_gamma   90.00
#
_symmetry.space_group_name_H-M   'P 1'
#
loop_
_entity.id
_entity.type
_entity.pdbx_description
1 polymer ?
#
loop_
_entity_poly.entity_id
_entity_poly.type
_entity_poly.pdbx_seq_one_letter_code
_entity_poly.pdbx_strand_id
1 'polypeptide(L)'
;MSGTTVRISKRSADILKSIAKKQGESLQQVLDEAVEEHRRILILKEANSAYGRLKKDSALWEEEKLERDLWAETLTDGQEDSY
;
A
#
# COMPACT_ATOMS: atom_id res chain seq x y z
N MET A 1 19.13 16.13 -7.14
CA MET A 1 18.28 15.03 -7.64
C MET A 1 18.34 15.02 -9.16
N SER A 2 18.73 13.90 -9.76
CA SER A 2 18.71 13.68 -11.20
C SER A 2 17.30 13.28 -11.64
N GLY A 3 16.74 14.00 -12.61
CA GLY A 3 15.44 13.68 -13.21
C GLY A 3 15.60 12.96 -14.54
N THR A 4 14.59 12.16 -14.91
CA THR A 4 14.44 11.59 -16.27
C THR A 4 13.12 12.07 -16.86
N THR A 5 13.07 12.24 -18.18
CA THR A 5 11.84 12.64 -18.88
C THR A 5 11.05 11.43 -19.33
N VAL A 6 9.83 11.26 -18.81
CA VAL A 6 8.87 10.26 -19.27
C VAL A 6 7.79 10.91 -20.13
N ARG A 7 7.44 10.25 -21.25
CA ARG A 7 6.33 10.70 -22.10
C ARG A 7 5.01 10.25 -21.48
N ILE A 8 4.10 11.19 -21.31
CA ILE A 8 2.73 10.96 -20.86
C ILE A 8 1.75 11.62 -21.83
N SER A 9 0.47 11.22 -21.78
CA SER A 9 -0.56 11.86 -22.60
C SER A 9 -0.74 13.34 -22.20
N LYS A 10 -1.20 14.18 -23.14
CA LYS A 10 -1.52 15.59 -22.86
C LYS A 10 -2.54 15.71 -21.72
N ARG A 11 -3.56 14.85 -21.73
CA ARG A 11 -4.57 14.77 -20.67
C ARG A 11 -3.95 14.48 -19.30
N SER A 12 -3.04 13.50 -19.21
CA SER A 12 -2.35 13.17 -17.96
C SER A 12 -1.50 14.32 -17.45
N ALA A 13 -0.80 15.02 -18.35
CA ALA A 13 -0.01 16.20 -18.00
C ALA A 13 -0.89 17.34 -17.46
N ASP A 14 -2.06 17.58 -18.06
CA ASP A 14 -3.00 18.61 -17.60
C ASP A 14 -3.61 18.27 -16.22
N ILE A 15 -3.92 16.99 -15.98
CA ILE A 15 -4.36 16.50 -14.67
C ILE A 15 -3.25 16.70 -13.63
N LEU A 16 -2.02 16.28 -13.94
CA LEU A 16 -0.87 16.42 -13.03
C LEU A 16 -0.65 17.89 -12.63
N LYS A 17 -0.77 18.82 -13.60
CA LYS A 17 -0.69 20.26 -13.34
C LYS A 17 -1.81 20.76 -12.42
N SER A 18 -3.03 20.27 -12.62
CA SER A 18 -4.16 20.63 -11.75
C SER A 18 -3.94 20.16 -10.31
N ILE A 19 -3.41 18.94 -10.13
CA ILE A 19 -3.14 18.38 -8.81
C ILE A 19 -2.03 19.16 -8.12
N ALA A 20 -0.90 19.37 -8.80
CA ALA A 20 0.23 20.15 -8.29
C ALA A 20 -0.18 21.56 -7.88
N LYS A 21 -0.98 22.26 -8.70
CA LYS A 21 -1.52 23.58 -8.36
C LYS A 21 -2.39 23.55 -7.10
N LYS A 22 -3.19 22.49 -6.91
CA LYS A 22 -4.08 22.34 -5.76
C LYS A 22 -3.30 22.04 -4.47
N GLN A 23 -2.23 21.25 -4.56
CA GLN A 23 -1.38 20.88 -3.42
C GLN A 23 -0.31 21.92 -3.09
N GLY A 24 0.00 22.82 -4.03
CA GLY A 24 1.11 23.78 -3.86
C GLY A 24 2.48 23.14 -4.05
N GLU A 25 2.54 22.01 -4.76
CA GLU A 25 3.74 21.18 -4.91
C GLU A 25 4.25 21.19 -6.36
N SER A 26 5.47 20.67 -6.55
CA SER A 26 6.03 20.54 -7.89
C SER A 26 5.41 19.37 -8.66
N LEU A 27 5.36 19.44 -9.99
CA LEU A 27 4.89 18.32 -10.83
C LEU A 27 5.66 17.02 -10.57
N GLN A 28 6.95 17.14 -10.25
CA GLN A 28 7.79 16.00 -9.94
C GLN A 28 7.36 15.35 -8.63
N GLN A 29 7.18 16.14 -7.56
CA GLN A 29 6.77 15.61 -6.26
C GLN A 29 5.42 14.90 -6.35
N VAL A 30 4.43 15.52 -7.00
CA VAL A 30 3.12 14.89 -7.21
C VAL A 30 3.21 13.60 -8.02
N LEU A 31 4.09 13.57 -9.03
CA LEU A 31 4.29 12.36 -9.83
C LEU A 31 4.95 11.25 -9.00
N ASP A 32 5.97 11.58 -8.22
CA ASP A 32 6.66 10.64 -7.33
C ASP A 32 5.68 10.07 -6.30
N GLU A 33 4.85 10.92 -5.67
CA GLU A 33 3.81 10.50 -4.73
C GLU A 33 2.76 9.58 -5.37
N ALA A 34 2.30 9.91 -6.59
CA ALA A 34 1.32 9.10 -7.31
C ALA A 34 1.87 7.72 -7.69
N VAL A 35 3.15 7.64 -8.08
CA VAL A 35 3.83 6.36 -8.36
C VAL A 35 3.95 5.54 -7.08
N GLU A 36 4.34 6.16 -5.97
CA GLU A 36 4.48 5.50 -4.68
C GLU A 36 3.14 4.99 -4.15
N GLU A 37 2.06 5.75 -4.31
CA GLU A 37 0.71 5.32 -3.97
C GLU A 37 0.27 4.13 -4.82
N HIS A 38 0.52 4.18 -6.13
CA HIS A 38 0.21 3.06 -7.01
C HIS A 38 0.98 1.79 -6.63
N ARG A 39 2.28 1.92 -6.30
CA ARG A 39 3.09 0.79 -5.81
C ARG A 39 2.52 0.18 -4.54
N ARG A 40 2.11 0.99 -3.56
CA ARG A 40 1.46 0.50 -2.31
C ARG A 40 0.18 -0.28 -2.61
N ILE A 41 -0.64 0.21 -3.54
CA ILE A 41 -1.86 -0.49 -3.96
C ILE A 41 -1.53 -1.84 -4.60
N LEU A 42 -0.50 -1.93 -5.45
CA LEU A 42 -0.08 -3.18 -6.08
C LEU A 42 0.36 -4.22 -5.04
N ILE A 43 1.18 -3.81 -4.06
CA ILE A 43 1.62 -4.67 -2.95
C ILE A 43 0.43 -5.25 -2.21
N LEU A 44 -0.55 -4.40 -1.83
CA LEU A 44 -1.74 -4.86 -1.12
C LEU A 44 -2.61 -5.79 -1.98
N LYS A 45 -2.72 -5.54 -3.29
CA LYS A 45 -3.46 -6.43 -4.21
C LYS A 45 -2.79 -7.81 -4.30
N GLU A 46 -1.47 -7.85 -4.37
CA GLU A 46 -0.70 -9.09 -4.43
C GLU A 46 -0.84 -9.89 -3.14
N ALA A 47 -0.69 -9.23 -1.98
CA ALA A 47 -0.90 -9.83 -0.67
C ALA A 47 -2.34 -10.38 -0.51
N ASN A 48 -3.35 -9.58 -0.87
CA ASN A 48 -4.75 -10.02 -0.83
C ASN A 48 -5.02 -11.21 -1.75
N SER A 49 -4.41 -11.21 -2.94
CA SER A 49 -4.50 -12.33 -3.88
C SER A 49 -3.86 -13.60 -3.32
N ALA A 50 -2.70 -13.48 -2.65
CA ALA A 50 -2.03 -14.58 -1.96
C ALA A 50 -2.89 -15.13 -0.81
N TYR A 51 -3.40 -14.27 0.06
CA TYR A 51 -4.34 -14.66 1.12
C TYR A 51 -5.62 -15.30 0.57
N GLY A 52 -6.13 -14.80 -0.56
CA GLY A 52 -7.28 -15.37 -1.24
C GLY A 52 -7.03 -16.77 -1.80
N ARG A 53 -5.78 -17.09 -2.19
CA ARG A 53 -5.39 -18.47 -2.54
C ARG A 53 -5.24 -19.33 -1.29
N LEU A 54 -4.59 -18.82 -0.24
CA LEU A 54 -4.42 -19.51 1.03
C LEU A 54 -5.77 -19.93 1.64
N LYS A 55 -6.73 -19.00 1.72
CA LYS A 55 -8.09 -19.27 2.24
C LYS A 55 -8.88 -20.35 1.49
N LYS A 56 -8.52 -20.65 0.24
CA LYS A 56 -9.19 -21.70 -0.55
C LYS A 56 -8.66 -23.09 -0.23
N ASP A 57 -7.47 -23.18 0.36
CA ASP A 57 -6.91 -24.41 0.89
C ASP A 57 -7.27 -24.52 2.37
N SER A 58 -8.21 -25.40 2.70
CA SER A 58 -8.69 -25.52 4.08
C SER A 58 -7.60 -25.95 5.05
N ALA A 59 -6.65 -26.79 4.64
CA ALA A 59 -5.60 -27.27 5.53
C ALA A 59 -4.63 -26.13 5.89
N LEU A 60 -4.13 -25.42 4.87
CA LEU A 60 -3.24 -24.28 5.07
C LEU A 60 -3.93 -23.10 5.76
N TRP A 61 -5.25 -22.93 5.56
CA TRP A 61 -6.02 -21.89 6.25
C TRP A 61 -6.24 -22.19 7.74
N GLU A 62 -6.44 -23.46 8.12
CA GLU A 62 -6.47 -23.82 9.55
C GLU A 62 -5.09 -23.61 10.19
N GLU A 63 -4.00 -23.95 9.50
CA GLU A 63 -2.64 -23.71 9.99
C GLU A 63 -2.35 -22.22 10.23
N GLU A 64 -2.67 -21.34 9.27
CA GLU A 64 -2.52 -19.88 9.46
C GLU A 64 -3.36 -19.35 10.62
N LYS A 65 -4.57 -19.87 10.84
CA LYS A 65 -5.41 -19.46 11.96
C LYS A 65 -4.79 -19.84 13.30
N LEU A 66 -4.27 -21.06 13.42
CA LEU A 66 -3.58 -21.52 14.62
C LEU A 66 -2.34 -20.66 14.91
N GLU A 67 -1.56 -20.34 13.87
CA GLU A 67 -0.42 -19.42 14.01
C GLU A 67 -0.89 -18.04 14.47
N ARG A 68 -1.93 -17.47 13.83
CA ARG A 68 -2.46 -16.15 14.18
C ARG A 68 -3.01 -16.10 15.60
N ASP A 69 -3.66 -17.17 16.06
CA ASP A 69 -4.18 -17.26 17.42
C ASP A 69 -3.03 -17.29 18.44
N LEU A 70 -1.91 -17.96 18.13
CA LEU A 70 -0.70 -17.93 18.95
C LEU A 70 -0.10 -16.51 19.03
N TRP A 71 -0.03 -15.79 17.91
CA TRP A 71 0.40 -14.38 17.91
C TRP A 71 -0.56 -13.45 18.66
N ALA A 72 -1.84 -13.79 18.74
CA ALA A 72 -2.81 -12.99 19.48
C ALA A 72 -2.57 -13.03 21.00
N GLU A 73 -1.86 -14.04 21.52
CA GLU A 73 -1.49 -14.11 22.94
C GLU A 73 -0.59 -12.95 23.37
N THR A 74 0.23 -12.42 22.46
CA THR A 74 1.12 -11.27 22.73
C THR A 74 0.46 -9.92 22.47
N LEU A 75 -0.85 -9.87 22.22
CA LEU A 75 -1.55 -8.62 21.84
C LEU A 75 -1.51 -7.55 22.94
N THR A 76 -1.50 -7.96 24.21
CA THR A 76 -1.45 -7.08 25.38
C THR A 76 -0.05 -6.78 25.87
N ASP A 77 0.99 -7.35 25.24
CA ASP A 77 2.36 -7.17 25.70
C ASP A 77 2.78 -5.70 25.58
N GLY A 78 3.32 -5.14 26.66
CA GLY A 78 3.75 -3.74 26.73
C GLY A 78 2.60 -2.72 26.80
N GLN A 79 1.34 -3.16 26.89
CA GLN A 79 0.22 -2.29 27.27
C GLN A 79 0.17 -2.21 28.81
N GLU A 80 0.84 -1.23 29.40
CA GLU A 80 0.58 -0.86 30.80
C GLU A 80 -0.83 -0.26 30.87
N ASP A 81 -1.67 -0.80 31.76
CA ASP A 81 -3.05 -0.37 32.05
C ASP A 81 -3.14 1.17 32.19
N SER A 82 -3.33 1.87 31.07
CA SER A 82 -3.49 3.31 31.03
C SER A 82 -4.97 3.63 31.26
N TYR A 83 -5.35 3.68 32.53
CA TYR A 83 -6.63 4.22 33.03
C TYR A 83 -6.53 5.72 33.31
#